data_AF-A0AA96U264-F1
#
_entry.id   AF-A0AA96U264-F1
#
_cell.length_a   1.000
_cell.length_b   1.000
_cell.length_c   1.000
_cell.angle_alpha   90.00
_cell.angle_beta   90.00
_cell.angle_gamma   90.00
#
_symmetry.space_group_name_H-M   'P 1'
#
loop_
_entity.id
_entity.type
_entity.pdbx_description
1 polymer ?
#
loop_
_entity_poly.entity_id
_entity_poly.type
_entity_poly.pdbx_seq_one_letter_code
_entity_poly.pdbx_strand_id
1 'polypeptide(L)'
;MIHDIVVDGFAMDVEVLHCVNIPAAPGSWSSDWDAQGEREIDFRVVSAIEYDDAGGKRVAPDTGQLQAQYAAQIETALWFEIDSRAKRLRCAV
;
A
#
# COMPACT_ATOMS: atom_id res chain seq x y z
N MET A 1 2.04 -6.62 -8.73
CA MET A 1 1.15 -7.32 -7.77
C MET A 1 0.00 -6.38 -7.49
N ILE A 2 -1.25 -6.82 -7.63
CA ILE A 2 -2.43 -5.94 -7.49
C ILE A 2 -3.06 -6.19 -6.11
N HIS A 3 -3.41 -5.10 -5.45
CA HIS A 3 -4.01 -5.05 -4.12
C HIS A 3 -5.35 -4.34 -4.18
N ASP A 4 -6.36 -4.93 -3.54
CA ASP A 4 -7.70 -4.35 -3.45
C ASP A 4 -7.81 -3.53 -2.17
N ILE A 5 -7.96 -2.21 -2.32
CA ILE A 5 -7.94 -1.27 -1.20
C ILE A 5 -9.24 -0.47 -1.17
N VAL A 6 -9.82 -0.30 0.01
CA VAL A 6 -11.00 0.55 0.19
C VAL A 6 -10.63 1.76 1.03
N VAL A 7 -10.81 2.95 0.46
CA VAL A 7 -10.52 4.24 1.09
C VAL A 7 -11.69 5.18 0.83
N ASP A 8 -12.29 5.72 1.90
CA ASP A 8 -13.28 6.81 1.84
C ASP A 8 -14.43 6.57 0.84
N GLY A 9 -14.96 5.35 0.79
CA GLY A 9 -16.04 4.98 -0.16
C GLY A 9 -15.56 4.61 -1.56
N PHE A 10 -14.26 4.65 -1.85
CA PHE A 10 -13.67 4.16 -3.09
C PHE A 10 -13.04 2.79 -2.88
N ALA A 11 -13.41 1.81 -3.71
CA ALA A 11 -12.65 0.58 -3.87
C ALA A 11 -11.69 0.74 -5.04
N MET A 12 -10.39 0.55 -4.80
CA MET A 12 -9.33 0.79 -5.78
C MET A 12 -8.49 -0.47 -5.97
N ASP A 13 -8.17 -0.75 -7.23
CA ASP A 13 -7.17 -1.74 -7.60
C ASP A 13 -5.83 -1.02 -7.70
N VAL A 14 -4.90 -1.35 -6.82
CA VAL A 14 -3.60 -0.69 -6.72
C VAL A 14 -2.49 -1.66 -7.10
N GLU A 15 -1.72 -1.32 -8.11
CA GLU A 15 -0.54 -2.07 -8.52
C GLU A 15 0.70 -1.53 -7.81
N VAL A 16 1.38 -2.40 -7.07
CA VAL A 16 2.70 -2.09 -6.49
C VAL A 16 3.77 -2.31 -7.57
N LEU A 17 4.53 -1.26 -7.86
CA LEU A 17 5.61 -1.23 -8.84
C LEU A 17 6.97 -1.50 -8.18
N HIS A 18 7.20 -0.89 -7.01
CA HIS A 18 8.41 -1.07 -6.23
C HIS A 18 8.06 -1.15 -4.74
N CYS A 19 8.78 -1.99 -4.00
CA CYS A 19 8.57 -2.14 -2.57
C CYS A 19 9.88 -2.57 -1.91
N VAL A 20 10.40 -1.72 -1.04
CA VAL A 20 11.56 -1.97 -0.18
C VAL A 20 11.08 -1.98 1.26
N ASN A 21 11.33 -3.08 1.97
CA ASN A 21 10.96 -3.22 3.38
C ASN A 21 12.09 -3.93 4.13
N ILE A 22 13.15 -3.17 4.40
CA ILE A 22 14.34 -3.63 5.11
C ILE A 22 14.20 -3.17 6.56
N PRO A 23 14.08 -4.10 7.52
CA PRO A 23 13.98 -3.73 8.93
C PRO A 23 15.27 -3.07 9.41
N ALA A 24 15.14 -2.13 10.34
CA ALA A 24 16.29 -1.56 11.04
C ALA A 24 17.07 -2.65 11.78
N ALA A 25 18.39 -2.65 11.62
CA ALA A 25 19.31 -3.52 12.33
C ALA A 25 20.28 -2.69 13.20
N PRO A 26 19.78 -2.06 14.28
CA PRO A 26 20.61 -1.27 15.18
C PRO A 26 21.62 -2.21 15.87
N GLY A 27 22.89 -2.13 15.45
CA GLY A 27 23.96 -3.01 15.91
C GLY A 27 24.68 -3.77 14.79
N SER A 28 24.18 -3.68 13.55
CA SER A 28 24.95 -4.12 12.39
C SER A 28 26.13 -3.17 12.16
N TRP A 29 27.32 -3.72 11.90
CA TRP A 29 28.53 -2.96 11.52
C TRP A 29 28.81 -3.06 10.02
N SER A 30 27.87 -3.59 9.23
CA SER A 30 28.04 -3.69 7.77
C SER A 30 27.89 -2.36 7.04
N SER A 31 27.09 -1.44 7.55
CA SER A 31 26.90 -0.08 7.01
C SER A 31 26.25 0.82 8.07
N ASP A 32 26.67 2.09 8.14
CA ASP A 32 26.08 3.10 9.04
C ASP A 32 24.57 3.32 8.77
N TRP A 33 24.11 2.98 7.55
CA TRP A 33 22.72 3.10 7.12
C TRP A 33 21.83 1.93 7.58
N ASP A 34 22.41 0.75 7.87
CA ASP A 34 21.65 -0.44 8.30
C ASP A 34 20.97 -0.24 9.65
N ALA A 35 21.46 0.71 10.45
CA ALA A 35 20.89 1.05 11.76
C ALA A 35 19.48 1.65 11.66
N GLN A 36 19.11 2.27 10.52
CA GLN A 36 17.81 2.92 10.33
C GLN A 36 16.80 2.05 9.59
N GLY A 37 17.27 1.10 8.78
CA GLY A 37 16.41 0.35 7.86
C GLY A 37 15.92 1.21 6.71
N GLU A 38 15.13 0.62 5.82
CA GLU A 38 14.61 1.28 4.63
C GLU A 38 13.18 0.80 4.36
N ARG A 39 12.27 1.75 4.19
CA ARG A 39 10.87 1.45 3.88
C ARG A 39 10.35 2.41 2.83
N GLU A 40 10.15 1.90 1.62
CA GLU A 40 9.69 2.67 0.46
C GLU A 40 8.74 1.82 -0.37
N ILE A 41 7.68 2.45 -0.91
CA ILE A 41 6.73 1.77 -1.78
C ILE A 41 6.28 2.71 -2.90
N ASP A 42 6.46 2.25 -4.13
CA ASP A 42 5.91 2.88 -5.32
C ASP A 42 4.71 2.09 -5.81
N PHE A 43 3.61 2.80 -6.05
CA PHE A 43 2.38 2.20 -6.50
C PHE A 43 1.67 3.06 -7.55
N ARG A 44 0.74 2.42 -8.26
CA ARG A 44 -0.14 3.05 -9.23
C ARG A 44 -1.57 2.57 -9.03
N VAL A 45 -2.53 3.49 -9.04
CA VAL A 45 -3.95 3.13 -9.08
C VAL A 45 -4.31 2.72 -10.51
N VAL A 46 -4.70 1.47 -10.69
CA VAL A 46 -5.08 0.89 -11.99
C VAL A 46 -6.55 1.14 -12.29
N SER A 47 -7.39 0.93 -11.28
CA SER A 47 -8.83 1.08 -11.39
C SER A 47 -9.39 1.58 -10.06
N ALA A 48 -10.52 2.28 -10.09
CA ALA A 48 -11.23 2.69 -8.89
C ALA A 48 -12.74 2.71 -9.15
N ILE A 49 -13.50 2.31 -8.13
CA ILE A 49 -14.95 2.29 -8.09
C ILE A 49 -15.38 3.14 -6.90
N GLU A 50 -16.11 4.20 -7.18
CA GLU A 50 -16.79 5.03 -6.18
C GLU A 50 -18.11 4.39 -5.79
N TYR A 51 -18.33 4.28 -4.49
CA TYR A 51 -19.60 3.88 -3.91
C TYR A 51 -20.31 5.13 -3.38
N ASP A 52 -21.51 5.39 -3.91
CA ASP A 52 -22.42 6.40 -3.40
C ASP A 52 -23.16 5.90 -2.15
N ASP A 53 -23.64 6.82 -1.31
CA ASP A 53 -24.41 6.53 -0.09
C ASP A 53 -25.73 5.78 -0.40
N ALA A 54 -26.23 5.90 -1.63
CA ALA A 54 -27.37 5.16 -2.14
C ALA A 54 -27.03 3.71 -2.59
N GLY A 55 -25.78 3.26 -2.45
CA GLY A 55 -25.30 1.95 -2.88
C GLY A 55 -25.01 1.84 -4.38
N GLY A 56 -25.05 2.97 -5.10
CA GLY A 56 -24.66 3.05 -6.51
C GLY A 56 -23.15 2.86 -6.68
N LYS A 57 -22.75 2.09 -7.70
CA LYS A 57 -21.33 1.93 -8.06
C LYS A 57 -21.04 2.70 -9.33
N ARG A 58 -19.99 3.51 -9.33
CA ARG A 58 -19.50 4.19 -10.54
C ARG A 58 -18.00 4.00 -10.68
N VAL A 59 -17.53 3.74 -11.90
CA VAL A 59 -16.09 3.74 -12.19
C VAL A 59 -15.58 5.18 -12.06
N ALA A 60 -14.56 5.38 -11.23
CA ALA A 60 -13.96 6.68 -11.05
C ALA A 60 -13.27 7.13 -12.36
N PRO A 61 -13.49 8.38 -12.81
CA PRO A 61 -13.02 8.82 -14.12
C PRO A 61 -11.52 9.15 -14.16
N ASP A 62 -10.91 9.53 -13.03
CA ASP A 62 -9.50 9.94 -12.96
C ASP A 62 -8.76 9.23 -11.82
N THR A 63 -8.12 8.11 -12.15
CA THR A 63 -7.30 7.34 -11.19
C THR A 63 -6.03 8.08 -10.77
N GLY A 64 -5.50 8.98 -11.61
CA GLY A 64 -4.30 9.76 -11.29
C GLY A 64 -4.59 10.81 -10.22
N GLN A 65 -5.72 11.51 -10.33
CA GLN A 65 -6.18 12.44 -9.30
C GLN A 65 -6.45 11.73 -7.97
N LEU A 66 -7.13 10.57 -8.00
CA LEU A 66 -7.38 9.76 -6.80
C LEU A 66 -6.07 9.30 -6.15
N GLN A 67 -5.10 8.85 -6.94
CA GLN A 67 -3.79 8.48 -6.44
C GLN A 67 -3.12 9.65 -5.71
N ALA A 68 -3.12 10.85 -6.30
CA ALA A 68 -2.50 12.03 -5.68
C ALA A 68 -3.25 12.47 -4.41
N GLN A 69 -4.58 12.43 -4.43
CA GLN A 69 -5.42 12.86 -3.31
C GLN A 69 -5.33 11.91 -2.11
N TYR A 70 -5.30 10.61 -2.37
CA TYR A 70 -5.34 9.58 -1.33
C TYR A 70 -4.01 8.85 -1.14
N ALA A 71 -2.89 9.37 -1.69
CA ALA A 71 -1.57 8.72 -1.70
C ALA A 71 -1.18 8.17 -0.32
N ALA A 72 -1.22 9.00 0.73
CA ALA A 72 -0.83 8.61 2.07
C ALA A 72 -1.75 7.52 2.69
N GLN A 73 -3.04 7.54 2.35
CA GLN A 73 -4.01 6.56 2.85
C GLN A 73 -3.84 5.22 2.13
N ILE A 74 -3.65 5.25 0.81
CA ILE A 74 -3.35 4.08 -0.01
C ILE A 74 -2.04 3.43 0.47
N GLU A 75 -0.99 4.23 0.66
CA GLU A 75 0.30 3.76 1.17
C GLU A 75 0.17 3.07 2.53
N THR A 76 -0.56 3.70 3.46
CA THR A 76 -0.79 3.12 4.80
C THR A 76 -1.54 1.79 4.71
N ALA A 77 -2.57 1.71 3.85
CA ALA A 77 -3.33 0.49 3.63
C ALA A 77 -2.50 -0.63 2.99
N LEU A 78 -1.69 -0.31 1.97
CA LEU A 78 -0.74 -1.23 1.35
C LEU A 78 0.23 -1.80 2.39
N TRP A 79 0.80 -0.93 3.21
CA TRP A 79 1.73 -1.35 4.25
C TRP A 79 1.09 -2.26 5.28
N PHE A 80 -0.14 -1.96 5.71
CA PHE A 80 -0.88 -2.82 6.61
C PHE A 80 -1.10 -4.21 5.99
N GLU A 81 -1.45 -4.27 4.70
CA GLU A 81 -1.66 -5.53 4.01
C GLU A 81 -0.36 -6.33 3.89
N ILE A 82 0.74 -5.69 3.46
CA ILE A 82 2.08 -6.30 3.35
C ILE A 82 2.55 -6.85 4.71
N ASP A 83 2.42 -6.06 5.78
CA ASP A 83 2.81 -6.45 7.12
C ASP A 83 1.94 -7.59 7.66
N SER A 84 0.63 -7.57 7.37
CA SER A 84 -0.30 -8.64 7.76
C SER A 84 0.06 -9.95 7.07
N ARG A 85 0.43 -9.91 5.79
CA ARG A 85 0.86 -11.07 5.02
C ARG A 85 2.18 -11.63 5.55
N ALA A 86 3.13 -10.76 5.88
CA ALA A 86 4.40 -11.15 6.49
C ALA A 86 4.19 -11.81 7.86
N LYS A 87 3.25 -11.31 8.69
CA LYS A 87 2.88 -11.94 9.97
C LYS A 87 2.26 -13.32 9.77
N ARG A 88 1.36 -13.49 8.81
CA ARG A 88 0.75 -14.80 8.51
C ARG A 88 1.79 -15.84 8.11
N LEU A 89 2.80 -15.46 7.34
CA LEU A 89 3.91 -16.35 6.98
C LEU A 89 4.78 -16.73 8.19
N ARG A 90 4.95 -15.83 9.16
CA ARG A 90 5.71 -16.09 10.39
C ARG A 90 4.96 -16.94 11.42
N CYS A 91 3.63 -16.93 11.42
CA CYS A 91 2.80 -17.70 12.34
C CYS A 91 2.35 -19.06 11.77
N ALA A 92 2.76 -19.43 10.55
CA ALA A 92 2.47 -20.71 9.92
C ALA A 92 3.57 -21.77 10.18
N VAL A 93 4.26 -21.68 11.31
CA VAL A 93 5.34 -22.60 11.74
C VAL A 93 4.89 -23.45 12.91
#